data_AF-A0A3A9SEL1-F1
#
_entry.id   AF-A0A3A9SEL1-F1
#
_cell.length_a   1.000
_cell.length_b   1.000
_cell.length_c   1.000
_cell.angle_alpha   90.00
_cell.angle_beta   90.00
_cell.angle_gamma   90.00
#
_symmetry.space_group_name_H-M   'P 1'
#
loop_
_entity.id
_entity.type
_entity.pdbx_description
1 polymer ?
#
loop_
_entity_poly.entity_id
_entity_poly.type
_entity_poly.pdbx_seq_one_letter_code
_entity_poly.pdbx_strand_id
1 'polypeptide(L)'
;MDQKKVGRWFYDRYSPKKDENGKIVLMTKASFGPLEAYKWGINADNQLYEEYQWIENDFFKDENYVRIITPEEYLEVLRVQPVGNGWIDMICAPDDIEAFIDFCNVIGKTIKGFTWWCHVTEGHTPCGMGGPKSKYYEGWFSEIQMDDLIRFKDNESYRDYFRYEWPAETHYKECYWPGFWLKK
;
A
#
# COMPACT_ATOMS: atom_id res chain seq x y z
N MET A 1 10.46 10.52 6.93
CA MET A 1 10.71 9.61 5.80
C MET A 1 11.13 8.30 6.40
N ASP A 2 10.37 7.25 6.15
CA ASP A 2 10.72 5.90 6.58
C ASP A 2 11.33 5.18 5.37
N GLN A 3 12.66 5.10 5.33
CA GLN A 3 13.40 4.61 4.17
C GLN A 3 13.70 3.11 4.36
N LYS A 4 13.12 2.26 3.49
CA LYS A 4 13.32 0.80 3.56
C LYS A 4 14.29 0.34 2.49
N LYS A 5 15.32 -0.42 2.86
CA LYS A 5 16.27 -1.04 1.91
C LYS A 5 15.88 -2.50 1.63
N VAL A 6 15.74 -2.86 0.36
CA VAL A 6 15.54 -4.25 -0.08
C VAL A 6 16.48 -4.54 -1.26
N GLY A 7 17.52 -5.34 -1.01
CA GLY A 7 18.60 -5.58 -1.98
C GLY A 7 19.35 -4.28 -2.33
N ARG A 8 19.45 -3.96 -3.63
CA ARG A 8 20.07 -2.71 -4.12
C ARG A 8 19.14 -1.49 -4.05
N TRP A 9 17.87 -1.70 -3.74
CA TRP A 9 16.83 -0.67 -3.85
C TRP A 9 16.52 -0.03 -2.50
N PHE A 10 16.33 1.28 -2.55
CA PHE A 10 15.90 2.13 -1.46
C PHE A 10 14.52 2.65 -1.79
N TYR A 11 13.57 2.33 -0.92
CA TYR A 11 12.19 2.74 -1.05
C TYR A 11 11.97 3.93 -0.13
N ASP A 12 11.38 4.98 -0.67
CA ASP A 12 10.95 6.12 0.11
C ASP A 12 9.47 6.41 -0.22
N ARG A 13 8.68 6.48 0.83
CA ARG A 13 7.24 6.72 0.75
C ARG A 13 7.01 8.21 0.96
N TYR A 14 6.43 8.87 -0.04
CA TYR A 14 6.23 10.31 0.02
C TYR A 14 4.94 10.65 0.76
N SER A 15 4.97 11.77 1.49
CA SER A 15 3.76 12.43 1.93
C SER A 15 3.02 12.94 0.68
N PRO A 16 1.70 12.71 0.55
CA PRO A 16 0.92 13.04 -0.64
C PRO A 16 0.73 14.56 -0.77
N LYS A 17 1.78 15.27 -1.20
CA LYS A 17 1.71 16.67 -1.58
C LYS A 17 1.75 16.76 -3.09
N LYS A 18 0.84 17.55 -3.64
CA LYS A 18 0.86 17.89 -5.07
C LYS A 18 2.14 18.66 -5.36
N ASP A 19 2.87 18.25 -6.39
CA ASP A 19 3.95 19.04 -6.96
C ASP A 19 3.38 20.25 -7.74
N GLU A 20 4.27 21.09 -8.24
CA GLU A 20 3.94 22.27 -9.04
C GLU A 20 3.14 21.95 -10.32
N ASN A 21 3.17 20.69 -10.78
CA ASN A 21 2.45 20.19 -11.94
C ASN A 21 1.15 19.46 -11.56
N GLY A 22 0.77 19.49 -10.28
CA GLY A 22 -0.44 18.83 -9.77
C GLY A 22 -0.31 17.32 -9.60
N LYS A 23 0.88 16.73 -9.79
CA LYS A 23 1.13 15.30 -9.57
C LYS A 23 1.29 15.00 -8.09
N ILE A 24 0.85 13.84 -7.65
CA ILE A 24 1.10 13.33 -6.30
C ILE A 24 2.00 12.12 -6.43
N VAL A 25 3.21 12.19 -5.89
CA VAL A 25 4.09 11.03 -5.78
C VAL A 25 3.71 10.27 -4.51
N LEU A 26 3.35 9.00 -4.66
CA LEU A 26 2.93 8.15 -3.55
C LEU A 26 4.10 7.26 -3.08
N MET A 27 4.86 6.71 -4.02
CA MET A 27 6.02 5.88 -3.71
C MET A 27 7.17 6.16 -4.67
N THR A 28 8.38 6.11 -4.13
CA THR A 28 9.61 6.13 -4.93
C THR A 28 10.48 4.93 -4.59
N LYS A 29 11.22 4.46 -5.59
CA LYS A 29 12.21 3.39 -5.44
C LYS A 29 13.44 3.79 -6.22
N ALA A 30 14.55 4.01 -5.53
CA ALA A 30 15.82 4.41 -6.13
C ALA A 30 16.93 3.39 -5.86
N SER A 31 17.88 3.26 -6.78
CA SER A 31 19.09 2.43 -6.62
C SER A 31 20.30 3.35 -6.66
N PHE A 32 21.20 3.25 -5.68
CA PHE A 32 22.52 3.90 -5.71
C PHE A 32 23.59 3.05 -6.43
N GLY A 33 23.20 1.93 -7.05
CA GLY A 33 23.96 1.23 -8.10
C GLY A 33 23.85 2.03 -9.41
N PRO A 34 23.68 1.46 -10.63
CA PRO A 34 23.23 2.33 -11.73
C PRO A 34 22.06 3.19 -11.23
N LEU A 35 22.22 4.51 -11.31
CA LEU A 35 21.33 5.45 -10.62
C LEU A 35 19.99 5.47 -11.34
N GLU A 36 19.12 4.58 -10.91
CA GLU A 36 17.77 4.34 -11.43
C GLU A 36 16.75 4.79 -10.39
N ALA A 37 15.67 5.42 -10.83
CA ALA A 37 14.54 5.79 -9.98
C ALA A 37 13.22 5.42 -10.64
N TYR A 38 12.35 4.80 -9.84
CA TYR A 38 10.94 4.64 -10.14
C TYR A 38 10.13 5.56 -9.24
N LYS A 39 9.07 6.11 -9.80
CA LYS A 39 8.04 6.86 -9.09
C LYS A 39 6.68 6.31 -9.48
N TRP A 40 5.83 6.10 -8.50
CA TRP A 40 4.43 5.82 -8.72
C TRP A 40 3.59 6.89 -8.04
N GLY A 41 2.50 7.26 -8.69
CA GLY A 41 1.70 8.36 -8.22
C GLY A 41 0.46 8.60 -9.04
N ILE A 42 -0.11 9.79 -8.85
CA ILE A 42 -1.31 10.27 -9.49
C ILE A 42 -0.91 11.47 -10.35
N ASN A 43 -1.24 11.44 -11.64
CA ASN A 43 -0.96 12.57 -12.53
C ASN A 43 -2.03 13.68 -12.39
N ALA A 44 -1.86 14.79 -13.12
CA ALA A 44 -2.79 15.92 -13.08
C ALA A 44 -4.23 15.55 -13.52
N ASP A 45 -4.38 14.49 -14.31
CA ASP A 45 -5.66 13.98 -14.82
C ASP A 45 -6.29 12.93 -13.89
N ASN A 46 -5.78 12.78 -12.66
CA ASN A 46 -6.19 11.76 -11.68
C ASN A 46 -6.03 10.31 -12.16
N GLN A 47 -5.04 10.04 -13.01
CA GLN A 47 -4.68 8.69 -13.44
C GLN A 47 -3.44 8.19 -12.69
N LEU A 48 -3.42 6.90 -12.38
CA LEU A 48 -2.25 6.24 -11.81
C LEU A 48 -1.15 6.17 -12.87
N TYR A 49 0.07 6.50 -12.48
CA TYR A 49 1.22 6.41 -13.35
C TYR A 49 2.39 5.70 -12.70
N GLU A 50 3.24 5.15 -13.57
CA GLU A 50 4.59 4.73 -13.27
C GLU A 50 5.54 5.58 -14.12
N GLU A 51 6.56 6.13 -13.47
CA GLU A 51 7.63 6.86 -14.11
C GLU A 51 8.95 6.18 -13.76
N TYR A 52 9.76 5.93 -14.77
CA TYR A 52 11.09 5.39 -14.65
C TYR A 52 12.11 6.36 -15.22
N GLN A 53 13.20 6.57 -14.47
CA GLN A 53 14.29 7.46 -14.83
C GLN A 53 15.65 6.81 -14.57
N TRP A 54 16.48 6.74 -15.60
CA TRP A 54 17.92 6.60 -15.49
C TRP A 54 18.53 7.99 -15.28
N ILE A 55 19.27 8.16 -14.18
CA ILE A 55 19.78 9.46 -13.72
C ILE A 55 21.27 9.63 -14.08
N GLU A 56 22.04 8.55 -14.09
CA GLU A 56 23.52 8.64 -14.15
C GLU A 56 24.10 8.83 -15.56
N ASN A 57 23.32 8.69 -16.63
CA ASN A 57 23.93 8.58 -17.95
C ASN A 57 23.02 8.96 -19.13
N ASP A 58 23.49 9.87 -19.98
CA ASP A 58 22.86 10.22 -21.26
C ASP A 58 22.76 9.02 -22.22
N PHE A 59 23.57 7.97 -22.03
CA PHE A 59 23.52 6.76 -22.87
C PHE A 59 22.21 5.97 -22.75
N PHE A 60 21.48 6.09 -21.64
CA PHE A 60 20.24 5.32 -21.38
C PHE A 60 19.03 6.23 -21.17
N LYS A 61 19.15 7.54 -21.45
CA LYS A 61 18.07 8.51 -21.26
C LYS A 61 16.82 8.17 -22.09
N ASP A 62 17.02 7.56 -23.25
CA ASP A 62 15.93 7.13 -24.14
C ASP A 62 15.13 5.95 -23.58
N GLU A 63 15.60 5.30 -22.50
CA GLU A 63 14.85 4.27 -21.78
C GLU A 63 13.90 4.86 -20.71
N ASN A 64 13.99 6.16 -20.43
CA ASN A 64 13.08 6.81 -19.49
C ASN A 64 11.65 6.78 -20.02
N TYR A 65 10.69 6.51 -19.14
CA TYR A 65 9.28 6.49 -19.54
C TYR A 65 8.37 7.01 -18.45
N VAL A 66 7.20 7.43 -18.90
CA VAL A 66 6.01 7.61 -18.08
C VAL A 66 4.89 6.83 -18.75
N ARG A 67 4.22 5.96 -17.99
CA ARG A 67 3.07 5.21 -18.49
C ARG A 67 1.94 5.24 -17.49
N ILE A 68 0.72 5.17 -18.00
CA ILE A 68 -0.47 4.95 -17.18
C ILE A 68 -0.52 3.48 -16.80
N ILE A 69 -0.84 3.21 -15.54
CA ILE A 69 -0.95 1.85 -14.99
C ILE A 69 -2.37 1.58 -14.53
N THR A 70 -2.72 0.30 -14.48
CA THR A 70 -3.99 -0.17 -13.96
C THR A 70 -4.03 -0.12 -12.43
N PRO A 71 -5.23 -0.09 -11.82
CA PRO A 71 -5.38 -0.24 -10.38
C PRO A 71 -4.73 -1.51 -9.83
N GLU A 72 -4.84 -2.62 -10.56
CA GLU A 72 -4.26 -3.92 -10.19
C GLU A 72 -2.73 -3.86 -10.14
N GLU A 73 -2.08 -3.24 -11.14
CA GLU A 73 -0.63 -3.01 -11.11
C GLU A 73 -0.21 -2.17 -9.90
N TYR A 74 -0.98 -1.12 -9.56
CA TYR A 74 -0.66 -0.28 -8.41
C TYR A 74 -0.85 -1.00 -7.06
N LEU A 75 -1.80 -1.93 -6.95
CA LEU A 75 -1.91 -2.79 -5.76
C LEU A 75 -0.69 -3.70 -5.58
N GLU A 76 -0.10 -4.21 -6.67
CA GLU A 76 1.14 -4.99 -6.58
C GLU A 76 2.32 -4.14 -6.09
N VAL A 77 2.36 -2.87 -6.50
CA VAL A 77 3.33 -1.87 -6.05
C VAL A 77 3.19 -1.63 -4.54
N LEU A 78 1.95 -1.47 -4.04
CA LEU A 78 1.64 -1.37 -2.61
C LEU A 78 1.71 -2.71 -1.87
N ARG A 79 1.92 -3.83 -2.58
CA ARG A 79 1.96 -5.19 -2.02
C ARG A 79 0.69 -5.56 -1.24
N VAL A 80 -0.44 -5.02 -1.66
CA VAL A 80 -1.75 -5.33 -1.08
C VAL A 80 -2.22 -6.67 -1.62
N GLN A 81 -2.57 -7.58 -0.72
CA GLN A 81 -3.00 -8.93 -1.08
C GLN A 81 -4.52 -9.07 -0.94
N PRO A 82 -5.27 -9.22 -2.04
CA PRO A 82 -6.68 -9.58 -1.97
C PRO A 82 -6.83 -11.03 -1.48
N VAL A 83 -7.83 -11.28 -0.63
CA VAL A 83 -8.27 -12.63 -0.27
C VAL A 83 -9.70 -12.83 -0.76
N GLY A 84 -9.87 -13.74 -1.72
CA GLY A 84 -11.15 -13.97 -2.39
C GLY A 84 -11.28 -13.24 -3.73
N ASN A 85 -12.52 -12.99 -4.15
CA ASN A 85 -12.82 -12.41 -5.46
C ASN A 85 -13.24 -10.95 -5.34
N GLY A 86 -12.62 -10.07 -6.14
CA GLY A 86 -12.96 -8.66 -6.21
C GLY A 86 -12.17 -7.80 -5.23
N TRP A 87 -12.80 -6.74 -4.70
CA TRP A 87 -12.18 -5.72 -3.84
C TRP A 87 -12.53 -5.96 -2.36
N ILE A 88 -12.38 -7.18 -1.91
CA ILE A 88 -12.66 -7.61 -0.53
C ILE A 88 -11.38 -8.17 0.08
N ASP A 89 -11.27 -8.04 1.40
CA ASP A 89 -10.10 -8.46 2.18
C ASP A 89 -8.79 -8.09 1.48
N MET A 90 -8.69 -6.82 1.11
CA MET A 90 -7.48 -6.22 0.55
C MET A 90 -6.49 -6.05 1.71
N ILE A 91 -5.76 -7.12 2.05
CA ILE A 91 -4.81 -7.15 3.17
C ILE A 91 -3.68 -6.17 2.88
N CYS A 92 -3.61 -5.12 3.70
CA CYS A 92 -2.68 -4.02 3.55
C CYS A 92 -1.71 -3.99 4.73
N ALA A 93 -0.42 -3.80 4.46
CA ALA A 93 0.54 -3.57 5.52
C ALA A 93 0.23 -2.25 6.26
N PRO A 94 0.44 -2.18 7.59
CA PRO A 94 0.19 -0.97 8.38
C PRO A 94 0.83 0.28 7.79
N ASP A 95 2.09 0.16 7.36
CA ASP A 95 2.84 1.26 6.76
C ASP A 95 2.29 1.74 5.40
N ASP A 96 1.48 0.92 4.72
CA ASP A 96 0.94 1.19 3.38
C ASP A 96 -0.51 1.71 3.41
N ILE A 97 -1.13 1.80 4.59
CA ILE A 97 -2.55 2.18 4.75
C ILE A 97 -2.85 3.55 4.14
N GLU A 98 -1.99 4.54 4.41
CA GLU A 98 -2.17 5.92 3.90
C GLU A 98 -2.21 5.94 2.37
N ALA A 99 -1.22 5.30 1.73
CA ALA A 99 -1.11 5.22 0.28
C ALA A 99 -2.25 4.40 -0.33
N PHE A 100 -2.74 3.37 0.36
CA PHE A 100 -3.92 2.61 -0.03
C PHE A 100 -5.21 3.46 0.00
N ILE A 101 -5.36 4.31 1.02
CA ILE A 101 -6.50 5.24 1.12
C ILE A 101 -6.44 6.29 -0.01
N ASP A 102 -5.27 6.87 -0.28
CA ASP A 102 -5.08 7.80 -1.41
C ASP A 102 -5.45 7.12 -2.73
N PHE A 103 -4.99 5.89 -2.93
CA PHE A 103 -5.36 5.08 -4.09
C PHE A 103 -6.87 4.93 -4.21
N CYS A 104 -7.57 4.55 -3.13
CA CYS A 104 -9.03 4.41 -3.13
C CYS A 104 -9.72 5.71 -3.55
N ASN A 105 -9.27 6.85 -3.03
CA ASN A 105 -9.81 8.17 -3.38
C ASN A 105 -9.69 8.46 -4.88
N VAL A 106 -8.54 8.14 -5.48
CA VAL A 106 -8.24 8.40 -6.91
C VAL A 106 -9.09 7.56 -7.83
N ILE A 107 -9.21 6.26 -7.52
CA ILE A 107 -10.00 5.34 -8.35
C ILE A 107 -11.51 5.45 -8.06
N GLY A 108 -11.92 6.42 -7.24
CA GLY A 108 -13.32 6.68 -6.90
C GLY A 108 -13.96 5.58 -6.06
N LYS A 109 -13.17 4.81 -5.31
CA LYS A 109 -13.66 3.72 -4.45
C LYS A 109 -13.83 4.19 -3.01
N THR A 110 -14.94 3.79 -2.40
CA THR A 110 -15.22 4.02 -0.98
C THR A 110 -14.90 2.77 -0.18
N ILE A 111 -14.14 2.92 0.91
CA ILE A 111 -13.93 1.86 1.89
C ILE A 111 -15.24 1.63 2.65
N LYS A 112 -15.70 0.37 2.65
CA LYS A 112 -16.93 -0.09 3.31
C LYS A 112 -16.71 -0.57 4.74
N GLY A 113 -15.49 -1.03 5.00
CA GLY A 113 -15.05 -1.49 6.29
C GLY A 113 -13.73 -2.23 6.16
N PHE A 114 -13.25 -2.77 7.27
CA PHE A 114 -12.12 -3.70 7.27
C PHE A 114 -12.28 -4.80 8.31
N THR A 115 -11.54 -5.88 8.10
CA THR A 115 -11.32 -6.99 9.04
C THR A 115 -9.86 -6.99 9.49
N TRP A 116 -9.58 -7.66 10.61
CA TRP A 116 -8.22 -7.84 11.09
C TRP A 116 -7.63 -9.17 10.61
N TRP A 117 -6.38 -9.09 10.17
CA TRP A 117 -5.57 -10.25 9.80
C TRP A 117 -4.27 -10.24 10.59
N CYS A 118 -3.83 -11.40 11.04
CA CYS A 118 -2.55 -11.57 11.72
C CYS A 118 -1.49 -11.99 10.70
N HIS A 119 -0.45 -11.19 10.51
CA HIS A 119 0.73 -11.57 9.74
C HIS A 119 1.61 -12.50 10.57
N VAL A 120 1.66 -13.78 10.17
CA VAL A 120 2.37 -14.85 10.88
C VAL A 120 3.70 -15.14 10.20
N THR A 121 4.79 -14.84 10.89
CA THR A 121 6.16 -15.18 10.52
C THR A 121 6.72 -16.31 11.40
N GLU A 122 7.94 -16.78 11.10
CA GLU A 122 8.59 -17.82 11.89
C GLU A 122 8.70 -17.42 13.39
N GLY A 123 8.28 -18.32 14.28
CA GLY A 123 8.26 -18.07 15.72
C GLY A 123 7.04 -17.28 16.24
N HIS A 124 6.18 -16.74 15.37
CA HIS A 124 4.93 -16.11 15.78
C HIS A 124 3.80 -17.14 15.91
N THR A 125 3.20 -17.25 17.09
CA THR A 125 1.97 -18.05 17.25
C THR A 125 0.79 -17.29 16.63
N PRO A 126 0.03 -17.90 15.70
CA PRO A 126 -1.10 -17.24 15.04
C PRO A 126 -2.14 -16.74 16.05
N CYS A 127 -2.63 -15.53 15.85
CA CYS A 127 -3.70 -14.96 16.67
C CYS A 127 -5.12 -15.33 16.17
N GLY A 128 -5.24 -16.07 15.06
CA GLY A 128 -6.48 -16.25 14.29
C GLY A 128 -6.74 -17.69 13.84
N MET A 129 -7.66 -17.86 12.90
CA MET A 129 -8.24 -19.16 12.51
C MET A 129 -7.56 -19.86 11.32
N GLY A 130 -6.52 -19.27 10.71
CA GLY A 130 -5.93 -19.75 9.46
C GLY A 130 -6.10 -18.75 8.31
N GLY A 131 -5.46 -19.01 7.18
CA GLY A 131 -5.60 -18.19 5.99
C GLY A 131 -4.47 -18.42 4.96
N PRO A 132 -4.37 -17.55 3.94
CA PRO A 132 -3.49 -17.79 2.81
C PRO A 132 -2.02 -17.49 3.13
N LYS A 133 -1.13 -18.16 2.38
CA LYS A 133 0.28 -17.76 2.34
C LYS A 133 0.40 -16.33 1.79
N SER A 134 1.32 -15.54 2.32
CA SER A 134 1.57 -14.21 1.80
C SER A 134 2.30 -14.30 0.45
N LYS A 135 1.86 -13.51 -0.52
CA LYS A 135 2.47 -13.36 -1.86
C LYS A 135 3.68 -12.43 -1.82
N TYR A 136 3.67 -11.44 -0.92
CA TYR A 136 4.61 -10.32 -0.94
C TYR A 136 5.56 -10.26 0.27
N TYR A 137 5.24 -10.99 1.34
CA TYR A 137 5.99 -10.99 2.59
C TYR A 137 6.26 -12.43 3.02
N GLU A 138 7.31 -12.65 3.81
CA GLU A 138 7.55 -13.96 4.40
C GLU A 138 6.39 -14.35 5.34
N GLY A 139 6.05 -15.64 5.38
CA GLY A 139 4.98 -16.16 6.22
C GLY A 139 3.60 -16.22 5.56
N TRP A 140 2.55 -16.07 6.36
CA TRP A 140 1.15 -16.23 5.95
C TRP A 140 0.21 -15.35 6.78
N PHE A 141 -1.05 -15.23 6.37
CA PHE A 141 -2.04 -14.41 7.07
C PHE A 141 -3.09 -15.28 7.75
N SER A 142 -3.37 -15.01 9.02
CA SER A 142 -4.39 -15.69 9.81
C SER A 142 -5.55 -14.75 10.09
N GLU A 143 -6.76 -15.10 9.65
CA GLU A 143 -7.96 -14.30 9.85
C GLU A 143 -8.29 -14.19 11.34
N ILE A 144 -8.50 -12.96 11.84
CA ILE A 144 -8.98 -12.74 13.19
C ILE A 144 -10.49 -12.90 13.20
N GLN A 145 -11.00 -13.74 14.10
CA GLN A 145 -12.44 -13.90 14.27
C GLN A 145 -13.05 -12.58 14.74
N MET A 146 -14.00 -12.07 13.96
CA MET A 146 -14.73 -10.84 14.23
C MET A 146 -16.21 -11.06 13.98
N ASP A 147 -17.07 -10.37 14.75
CA ASP A 147 -18.52 -10.47 14.60
C ASP A 147 -19.02 -9.74 13.34
N ASP A 148 -18.36 -8.64 12.96
CA ASP A 148 -18.72 -7.82 11.80
C ASP A 148 -17.53 -6.94 11.35
N LEU A 149 -17.65 -6.30 10.17
CA LEU A 149 -16.68 -5.32 9.68
C LEU A 149 -16.64 -4.08 10.60
N ILE A 150 -15.45 -3.55 10.84
CA ILE A 150 -15.27 -2.23 11.44
C ILE A 150 -15.53 -1.20 10.35
N ARG A 151 -16.42 -0.23 10.61
CA ARG A 151 -16.89 0.73 9.60
C ARG A 151 -16.80 2.16 10.10
N PHE A 152 -16.33 3.03 9.20
CA PHE A 152 -16.36 4.48 9.37
C PHE A 152 -17.07 5.16 8.19
N LYS A 153 -17.40 6.44 8.37
CA LYS A 153 -18.26 7.20 7.44
C LYS A 153 -17.65 7.38 6.04
N ASP A 154 -16.34 7.59 5.96
CA ASP A 154 -15.61 7.95 4.75
C ASP A 154 -14.14 7.51 4.84
N ASN A 155 -13.43 7.57 3.71
CA ASN A 155 -12.04 7.14 3.58
C ASN A 155 -11.10 7.87 4.56
N GLU A 156 -11.32 9.17 4.81
CA GLU A 156 -10.50 9.95 5.74
C GLU A 156 -10.72 9.54 7.20
N SER A 157 -11.92 9.07 7.56
CA SER A 157 -12.16 8.54 8.91
C SER A 157 -11.39 7.24 9.16
N TYR A 158 -11.21 6.39 8.14
CA TYR A 158 -10.29 5.25 8.27
C TYR A 158 -8.85 5.73 8.47
N ARG A 159 -8.43 6.76 7.72
CA ARG A 159 -7.09 7.36 7.86
C ARG A 159 -6.84 7.84 9.29
N ASP A 160 -7.76 8.62 9.82
CA ASP A 160 -7.67 9.15 11.18
C ASP A 160 -7.61 8.02 12.22
N TYR A 161 -8.46 6.99 12.06
CA TYR A 161 -8.44 5.82 12.93
C TYR A 161 -7.08 5.13 12.96
N PHE A 162 -6.53 4.75 11.80
CA PHE A 162 -5.24 4.04 11.75
C PHE A 162 -4.06 4.90 12.19
N ARG A 163 -4.15 6.22 12.01
CA ARG A 163 -3.08 7.14 12.38
C ARG A 163 -3.06 7.47 13.87
N TYR A 164 -4.23 7.61 14.49
CA TYR A 164 -4.34 8.19 15.83
C TYR A 164 -4.97 7.25 16.86
N GLU A 165 -5.98 6.48 16.49
CA GLU A 165 -6.75 5.66 17.42
C GLU A 165 -6.13 4.28 17.59
N TRP A 166 -5.92 3.56 16.48
CA TRP A 166 -5.45 2.17 16.49
C TRP A 166 -4.11 1.96 17.23
N PRO A 167 -3.06 2.79 17.04
CA PRO A 167 -1.80 2.62 17.78
C PRO A 167 -1.93 2.87 19.29
N ALA A 168 -3.01 3.53 19.73
CA ALA A 168 -3.29 3.83 21.13
C ALA A 168 -4.25 2.82 21.79
N GLU A 169 -4.80 1.86 21.03
CA GLU A 169 -5.72 0.87 21.57
C GLU A 169 -5.03 -0.13 22.49
N THR A 170 -5.71 -0.51 23.56
CA THR A 170 -5.20 -1.47 24.57
C THR A 170 -4.96 -2.87 24.01
N HIS A 171 -5.63 -3.21 22.91
CA HIS A 171 -5.53 -4.50 22.24
C HIS A 171 -4.75 -4.42 20.93
N TYR A 172 -4.04 -3.30 20.70
CA TYR A 172 -3.11 -3.16 19.58
C TYR A 172 -2.13 -4.34 19.53
N LYS A 173 -1.93 -4.87 18.34
CA LYS A 173 -0.90 -5.86 18.04
C LYS A 173 -0.22 -5.47 16.75
N GLU A 174 1.10 -5.39 16.78
CA GLU A 174 1.92 -5.07 15.61
C GLU A 174 1.74 -6.07 14.45
N CYS A 175 1.37 -7.31 14.75
CA CYS A 175 1.07 -8.32 13.74
C CYS A 175 -0.30 -8.13 13.06
N TYR A 176 -1.13 -7.17 13.48
CA TYR A 176 -2.46 -6.94 12.89
C TYR A 176 -2.40 -6.03 11.67
N TRP A 177 -2.91 -6.54 10.56
CA TRP A 177 -2.95 -5.91 9.26
C TRP A 177 -4.42 -5.80 8.84
N PRO A 178 -4.90 -4.63 8.38
CA PRO A 178 -6.28 -4.50 7.94
C PRO A 178 -6.51 -5.17 6.57
N GLY A 179 -7.59 -5.93 6.46
CA GLY A 179 -8.17 -6.39 5.19
C GLY A 179 -9.31 -5.47 4.78
N PHE A 180 -9.07 -4.57 3.83
CA PHE A 180 -10.08 -3.57 3.44
C PHE A 180 -11.12 -4.13 2.47
N TRP A 181 -12.37 -3.68 2.65
CA TRP A 181 -13.49 -3.98 1.76
C TRP A 181 -13.90 -2.71 1.02
N LEU A 182 -13.91 -2.73 -0.31
CA LEU A 182 -14.27 -1.56 -1.12
C LEU A 182 -15.64 -1.72 -1.78
N LYS A 183 -16.35 -0.61 -1.94
CA LYS A 183 -17.59 -0.58 -2.75
C LYS A 183 -17.24 -0.67 -4.23
N LYS A 184 -18.04 -1.40 -5.00
CA LYS A 184 -18.05 -1.27 -6.46
C LYS A 184 -18.43 0.15 -6.88
#